data_AF-W7D9Z9-F1
#
_entry.id   AF-W7D9Z9-F1
#
_cell.length_a   1.000
_cell.length_b   1.000
_cell.length_c   1.000
_cell.angle_alpha   90.00
_cell.angle_beta   90.00
_cell.angle_gamma   90.00
#
_symmetry.space_group_name_H-M   'P 1'
#
loop_
_entity.id
_entity.type
_entity.pdbx_description
1 polymer ?
#
loop_
_entity_poly.entity_id
_entity_poly.type
_entity_poly.pdbx_seq_one_letter_code
_entity_poly.pdbx_strand_id
1 'polypeptide(L)' 'MKRKLKLCLKQRALIFMALPAFIWMIFFFYIPVLGNVVAFKDFRYSPEGFLASLKNSPWVGFDNFKFYFHHQMLI' A
#
# COMPACT_ATOMS: atom_id res chain seq x y z
N MET A 1 22.36 -9.88 -18.87
CA MET A 1 21.11 -10.30 -18.18
C MET A 1 21.03 -11.79 -17.84
N LYS A 2 21.24 -12.71 -18.80
CA LYS A 2 21.07 -14.18 -18.61
C LYS A 2 21.92 -14.80 -17.46
N ARG A 3 23.09 -14.21 -17.15
CA ARG A 3 23.99 -14.67 -16.08
C ARG A 3 23.38 -14.53 -14.67
N LYS A 4 22.63 -13.45 -14.41
CA LYS A 4 21.98 -13.21 -13.11
C LYS A 4 20.83 -14.19 -12.87
N LEU A 5 20.04 -14.46 -13.92
CA LEU A 5 18.92 -15.40 -13.84
C LEU A 5 19.39 -16.85 -13.56
N LYS A 6 20.49 -17.27 -14.20
CA LYS A 6 21.15 -18.57 -13.90
C LYS A 6 21.64 -18.64 -12.45
N LEU A 7 22.09 -17.52 -11.88
CA LEU A 7 22.53 -17.45 -10.49
C LEU A 7 21.37 -17.62 -9.51
N CYS A 8 20.24 -16.93 -9.74
CA CYS A 8 19.02 -17.10 -8.93
C CYS A 8 18.50 -18.54 -8.99
N LEU A 9 18.48 -19.15 -10.18
CA LEU A 9 18.09 -20.56 -10.35
C LEU A 9 19.02 -21.53 -9.58
N LYS A 10 20.31 -21.21 -9.50
CA LYS A 10 21.29 -22.01 -8.75
C LYS A 10 21.13 -21.83 -7.23
N GLN A 11 20.69 -20.65 -6.78
CA GLN A 11 20.42 -20.30 -5.38
C GLN A 11 18.95 -20.47 -4.97
N ARG A 12 18.17 -21.25 -5.72
CA ARG A 12 16.73 -21.46 -5.50
C ARG A 12 16.38 -21.89 -4.07
N ALA A 13 17.21 -22.68 -3.41
CA ALA A 13 16.99 -23.10 -2.03
C ALA A 13 16.94 -21.92 -1.04
N LEU A 14 17.87 -20.97 -1.17
CA LEU A 14 17.89 -19.75 -0.36
C LEU A 14 16.68 -18.86 -0.66
N ILE A 15 16.27 -18.78 -1.92
CA ILE A 15 15.06 -18.05 -2.32
C ILE A 15 13.82 -18.68 -1.71
N PHE A 16 13.68 -20.01 -1.74
CA PHE A 16 12.55 -20.70 -1.11
C PHE A 16 12.49 -20.52 0.40
N MET A 17 13.64 -20.43 1.08
CA MET A 17 13.71 -20.10 2.51
C MET A 17 13.26 -18.67 2.80
N ALA A 18 13.63 -17.71 1.96
CA ALA A 18 13.22 -16.31 2.12
C ALA A 18 11.79 -16.03 1.64
N LEU A 19 11.26 -16.86 0.74
CA LEU A 19 9.95 -16.70 0.12
C LEU A 19 8.79 -16.56 1.13
N PRO A 20 8.66 -17.39 2.19
CA PRO A 20 7.57 -17.25 3.15
C PRO A 20 7.62 -15.91 3.90
N ALA A 21 8.82 -15.45 4.31
CA ALA A 21 8.97 -14.15 4.97
C ALA A 21 8.64 -12.99 4.00
N PHE A 22 9.05 -13.10 2.74
CA PHE A 22 8.71 -12.13 1.70
C PHE A 22 7.21 -12.06 1.45
N ILE A 23 6.53 -13.21 1.36
CA ILE A 23 5.08 -13.30 1.20
C ILE A 23 4.38 -12.67 2.41
N TRP A 24 4.80 -13.00 3.63
CA TRP A 24 4.27 -12.41 4.85
C TRP A 24 4.36 -10.88 4.82
N MET A 25 5.51 -10.35 4.43
CA MET A 25 5.74 -8.92 4.33
C MET A 25 4.76 -8.25 3.34
N ILE A 26 4.52 -8.88 2.19
CA ILE A 26 3.55 -8.37 1.21
C ILE A 26 2.14 -8.27 1.84
N PHE A 27 1.67 -9.35 2.47
CA PHE A 27 0.31 -9.40 3.00
C PHE A 27 0.08 -8.44 4.17
N PHE A 28 1.03 -8.34 5.09
CA PHE A 28 0.82 -7.61 6.35
C PHE A 28 1.38 -6.19 6.36
N PHE A 29 2.31 -5.84 5.45
CA PHE A 29 2.89 -4.50 5.41
C PHE A 29 2.56 -3.77 4.11
N TYR A 30 2.74 -4.40 2.94
CA TYR A 30 2.54 -3.69 1.68
C TYR A 30 1.06 -3.51 1.32
N ILE A 31 0.23 -4.54 1.47
CA ILE A 31 -1.21 -4.42 1.19
C ILE A 31 -1.87 -3.36 2.09
N PRO A 32 -1.64 -3.33 3.42
CA PRO A 32 -2.22 -2.30 4.28
C PRO A 32 -1.75 -0.89 3.94
N VAL A 33 -0.49 -0.71 3.54
CA VAL A 33 0.04 0.60 3.11
C VAL A 33 -0.70 1.15 1.90
N LEU A 34 -1.21 0.30 1.00
CA LEU A 34 -2.07 0.76 -0.10
C LEU A 34 -3.36 1.41 0.40
N GLY A 35 -3.83 1.05 1.61
CA GLY A 35 -4.97 1.68 2.27
C GLY A 35 -4.77 3.16 2.56
N ASN A 36 -3.53 3.66 2.63
CA ASN A 36 -3.23 5.08 2.83
C ASN A 36 -3.77 5.97 1.69
N VAL A 37 -4.10 5.38 0.54
CA VAL A 37 -4.74 6.11 -0.57
C VAL A 37 -6.09 6.74 -0.16
N VAL A 38 -6.74 6.20 0.87
CA VAL A 38 -7.97 6.75 1.46
C VAL A 38 -7.81 8.21 1.87
N ALA A 39 -6.63 8.63 2.33
CA ALA A 39 -6.38 10.01 2.75
C ALA A 39 -6.49 11.02 1.59
N PHE A 40 -6.41 10.57 0.33
CA PHE A 40 -6.49 11.42 -0.86
C PHE A 40 -7.88 11.42 -1.52
N LYS A 41 -8.86 10.75 -0.90
CA LYS A 41 -10.23 10.64 -1.41
C LYS A 41 -11.22 11.21 -0.40
N ASP A 42 -12.37 11.70 -0.85
CA ASP A 42 -13.51 11.96 0.05
C ASP A 42 -14.15 10.63 0.42
N PHE A 43 -13.49 9.89 1.31
CA PHE A 43 -13.82 8.50 1.59
C PHE A 43 -15.14 8.40 2.36
N ARG A 44 -16.12 7.73 1.74
CA ARG A 44 -17.40 7.41 2.36
C ARG A 44 -17.58 5.90 2.38
N TYR A 45 -17.95 5.36 3.55
CA TYR A 45 -18.16 3.93 3.70
C TYR A 45 -19.40 3.49 2.93
N SER A 46 -19.22 2.62 1.94
CA SER A 46 -20.30 2.02 1.18
C SER A 46 -20.67 0.65 1.74
N PRO A 47 -21.97 0.25 1.72
CA PRO A 47 -22.40 -1.08 2.12
C PRO A 47 -21.71 -2.21 1.35
N GLU A 48 -21.23 -1.95 0.13
CA GLU A 48 -20.54 -2.96 -0.70
C GLU A 48 -19.08 -3.24 -0.27
N GLY A 49 -18.60 -2.61 0.80
CA GLY A 49 -17.30 -2.88 1.42
C GLY A 49 -16.18 -1.90 1.04
N PHE A 50 -14.98 -2.16 1.57
CA PHE A 50 -13.84 -1.23 1.50
C PHE A 50 -13.37 -0.92 0.07
N LEU A 51 -13.23 -1.94 -0.78
CA LEU A 51 -12.76 -1.75 -2.16
C LEU A 51 -13.77 -0.99 -3.03
N ALA A 52 -15.06 -1.21 -2.81
CA ALA A 52 -16.12 -0.46 -3.48
C ALA A 52 -16.13 0.99 -3.00
N SER A 53 -16.01 1.21 -1.69
CA SER A 53 -15.87 2.54 -1.08
C SER A 53 -14.69 3.32 -1.68
N LEU A 54 -13.53 2.66 -1.82
CA LEU A 54 -12.34 3.22 -2.45
C LEU A 54 -12.54 3.59 -3.91
N LYS A 55 -13.29 2.80 -4.69
CA LYS A 55 -13.55 3.09 -6.11
C LYS A 55 -14.57 4.21 -6.31
N ASN A 56 -15.66 4.17 -5.55
CA ASN A 56 -16.78 5.10 -5.70
C ASN A 56 -16.50 6.50 -5.11
N SER A 57 -15.59 6.60 -4.14
CA SER A 57 -15.22 7.89 -3.54
C SER A 57 -14.52 8.78 -4.58
N PRO A 58 -14.82 10.09 -4.65
CA PRO A 58 -14.12 11.01 -5.53
C PRO A 58 -12.70 11.29 -5.02
N TRP A 59 -11.79 11.61 -5.95
CA TRP A 59 -10.42 11.97 -5.62
C TRP A 59 -10.35 13.45 -5.27
N VAL A 60 -9.81 13.78 -4.10
CA VAL A 60 -9.70 15.16 -3.58
C VAL A 60 -8.25 15.59 -3.34
N GLY A 61 -7.28 14.74 -3.70
CA GLY A 61 -5.86 15.05 -3.58
C GLY A 61 -5.48 15.41 -2.15
N PHE A 62 -5.01 16.64 -1.93
CA PHE A 62 -4.51 17.09 -0.63
C PHE A 62 -5.54 17.84 0.23
N ASP A 63 -6.81 17.92 -0.19
CA ASP A 63 -7.81 18.72 0.51
C ASP A 63 -8.00 18.31 1.97
N ASN A 64 -7.98 17.00 2.26
CA ASN A 64 -8.07 16.45 3.61
C ASN A 64 -6.89 16.86 4.52
N PHE A 65 -5.75 17.25 3.94
CA PHE A 65 -4.56 17.63 4.69
C PHE A 65 -4.51 19.13 5.03
N LYS A 66 -5.33 19.96 4.37
CA LYS A 66 -5.36 21.41 4.62
C LYS A 66 -5.60 21.73 6.10
N PHE A 67 -6.55 21.04 6.74
CA PHE A 67 -6.84 21.22 8.15
C PHE A 67 -5.65 20.91 9.07
N TYR A 68 -4.95 19.80 8.81
CA TYR A 68 -3.79 19.40 9.61
C TYR A 68 -2.65 20.43 9.55
N PHE A 69 -2.38 20.99 8.37
CA PHE A 69 -1.32 21.99 8.21
C PHE A 69 -1.72 23.39 8.68
N HIS A 70 -3.01 23.74 8.64
CA HIS A 70 -3.50 25.00 9.19
C HIS A 70 -3.50 25.01 10.73
N HIS A 71 -3.78 23.89 11.39
CA HIS A 71 -3.82 23.83 12.85
C HIS A 71 -2.42 23.80 13.50
N GLN A 72 -1.43 23.21 12.83
CA GLN A 72 -0.06 23.11 13.36
C GLN A 72 0.75 24.41 13.29
N MET A 73 0.24 25.47 12.65
CA MET A 73 0.93 26.77 12.55
C MET A 73 0.62 27.71 13.75
N LEU A 74 0.01 27.21 14.82
CA LEU A 74 -0.31 27.97 16.04
C LEU A 74 0.38 27.42 17.31
N ILE A 75 1.48 26.67 17.14
CA ILE A 75 2.40 26.27 18.23
C ILE A 75 3.82 26.64 17.82
#